data_AF-A0AA97DXQ9-F1
#
_entry.id   AF-A0AA97DXQ9-F1
#
_cell.length_a   1.000
_cell.length_b   1.000
_cell.length_c   1.000
_cell.angle_alpha   90.00
_cell.angle_beta   90.00
_cell.angle_gamma   90.00
#
_symmetry.space_group_name_H-M   'P 1'
#
loop_
_entity.id
_entity.type
_entity.pdbx_description
1 polymer ?
#
loop_
_entity_poly.entity_id
_entity_poly.type
_entity_poly.pdbx_seq_one_letter_code
_entity_poly.pdbx_strand_id
1 'polypeptide(L)'
;MNVKIYTATHLEPVFDLPVPYQFILTGDFKKEDGERLGYITHDSVENNISYKNKYYSEISALYSIKVMVDNGVITSDFLGLTHYRRFFVKDKVFFKRKKETTRLLMRYRQTS
;
A
#
# COMPACT_ATOMS: atom_id res chain seq x y z
N MET A 1 19.97 -3.94 3.05
CA MET A 1 18.86 -4.55 2.30
C MET A 1 17.61 -3.74 2.56
N ASN A 2 17.16 -2.97 1.57
CA ASN A 2 16.04 -2.04 1.64
C ASN A 2 14.77 -2.69 1.06
N VAL A 3 13.78 -2.92 1.91
CA VAL A 3 12.50 -3.54 1.54
C VAL A 3 11.40 -2.50 1.65
N LYS A 4 10.53 -2.40 0.63
CA LYS A 4 9.32 -1.58 0.66
C LYS A 4 8.10 -2.41 0.26
N ILE A 5 7.05 -2.41 1.09
CA ILE A 5 5.80 -3.13 0.81
C ILE A 5 4.65 -2.14 0.71
N TYR A 6 4.10 -1.97 -0.49
CA TYR A 6 2.96 -1.09 -0.70
C TYR A 6 1.65 -1.77 -0.34
N THR A 7 0.82 -1.09 0.44
CA THR A 7 -0.47 -1.55 0.93
C THR A 7 -1.57 -0.82 0.18
N ALA A 8 -2.19 -1.51 -0.78
CA ALA A 8 -3.28 -0.97 -1.58
C ALA A 8 -4.54 -0.78 -0.73
N THR A 9 -5.11 0.43 -0.76
CA THR A 9 -6.33 0.78 -0.05
C THR A 9 -7.26 1.65 -0.89
N HIS A 10 -8.56 1.36 -0.81
CA HIS A 10 -9.64 2.18 -1.38
C HIS A 10 -10.27 3.12 -0.34
N LEU A 11 -9.73 3.13 0.87
CA LEU A 11 -10.20 3.90 2.01
C LEU A 11 -9.07 4.79 2.52
N GLU A 12 -9.46 5.92 3.09
CA GLU A 12 -8.57 6.76 3.88
C GLU A 12 -7.89 5.95 4.99
N PRO A 13 -6.55 5.95 5.06
CA PRO A 13 -5.83 5.32 6.15
C PRO A 13 -6.13 6.01 7.48
N VAL A 14 -6.60 5.24 8.47
CA VAL A 14 -6.89 5.75 9.83
C VAL A 14 -5.84 5.32 10.86
N PHE A 15 -4.72 4.76 10.41
CA PHE A 15 -3.62 4.26 11.26
C PHE A 15 -2.32 4.22 10.47
N ASP A 16 -1.18 4.34 11.14
CA ASP A 16 0.13 4.16 10.49
C ASP A 16 0.45 2.68 10.31
N LEU A 17 1.08 2.37 9.18
CA LEU A 17 1.65 1.06 8.92
C LEU A 17 3.03 0.91 9.59
N PRO A 18 3.37 -0.29 10.10
CA PRO A 18 4.73 -0.56 10.55
C PRO A 18 5.67 -0.66 9.35
N VAL A 19 6.95 -0.31 9.53
CA VAL A 19 8.01 -0.60 8.55
C VAL A 19 8.05 -2.12 8.28
N PRO A 20 8.18 -2.58 7.02
CA PRO A 20 8.45 -1.84 5.78
C PRO A 20 7.19 -1.47 4.96
N TYR A 21 6.01 -1.43 5.57
CA TYR A 21 4.75 -1.20 4.86
C TYR A 21 4.45 0.30 4.68
N GLN A 22 3.95 0.68 3.51
CA GLN A 22 3.50 2.04 3.18
C GLN A 22 2.19 1.97 2.39
N PHE A 23 1.29 2.94 2.55
CA PHE A 23 0.03 2.95 1.78
C PHE A 23 0.25 3.38 0.33
N ILE A 24 -0.56 2.80 -0.56
CA ILE A 24 -0.84 3.34 -1.88
C ILE A 24 -2.36 3.40 -2.07
N LEU A 25 -2.89 4.59 -2.35
CA LEU A 25 -4.33 4.75 -2.57
C LEU A 25 -4.69 4.28 -3.97
N THR A 26 -5.76 3.48 -4.06
CA THR A 26 -6.26 2.88 -5.28
C THR A 26 -7.75 3.18 -5.48
N GLY A 27 -8.19 3.26 -6.73
CA GLY A 27 -9.60 3.44 -7.09
C GLY A 27 -10.03 4.91 -7.21
N ASP A 28 -11.30 5.12 -7.56
CA ASP A 28 -11.87 6.43 -7.90
C ASP A 28 -12.22 7.30 -6.68
N PHE A 29 -11.50 7.14 -5.56
CA PHE A 29 -11.81 7.89 -4.34
C PHE A 29 -11.62 9.38 -4.59
N LYS A 30 -12.73 10.13 -4.48
CA LYS A 30 -12.96 11.54 -4.80
C LYS A 30 -11.71 12.42 -4.75
N LYS A 31 -11.23 12.79 -5.94
CA LYS A 31 -10.07 13.64 -6.20
C LYS A 31 -10.55 15.09 -6.36
N GLU A 32 -10.71 15.81 -5.26
CA GLU A 32 -10.68 17.27 -5.29
C GLU A 32 -9.42 17.71 -4.53
N ASP A 33 -8.60 18.52 -5.20
CA ASP A 33 -7.17 18.60 -4.94
C ASP A 33 -6.77 19.42 -3.70
N GLY A 34 -5.62 19.00 -3.17
CA GLY A 34 -4.94 19.49 -1.98
C GLY A 34 -4.16 18.35 -1.34
N GLU A 35 -3.20 17.75 -2.05
CA GLU A 35 -2.36 16.63 -1.57
C GLU A 35 -3.12 15.49 -0.87
N ARG A 36 -3.81 14.63 -1.64
CA ARG A 36 -4.50 13.37 -1.26
C ARG A 36 -4.04 12.72 0.07
N LEU A 37 -4.45 13.36 1.17
CA LEU A 37 -4.05 13.10 2.55
C LEU A 37 -2.54 12.83 2.76
N GLY A 38 -1.67 13.37 1.90
CA GLY A 38 -0.22 13.13 1.91
C GLY A 38 0.24 11.72 1.48
N TYR A 39 -0.62 10.90 0.85
CA TYR A 39 -0.28 9.53 0.44
C TYR A 39 0.03 9.38 -1.05
N ILE A 40 0.86 8.39 -1.39
CA ILE A 40 1.11 7.98 -2.77
C ILE A 40 -0.18 7.39 -3.35
N THR A 41 -0.50 7.78 -4.57
CA THR A 41 -1.68 7.30 -5.29
C THR A 41 -1.30 6.68 -6.62
N HIS A 42 -1.98 5.61 -7.03
CA HIS A 42 -1.62 4.89 -8.24
C HIS A 42 -1.79 5.67 -9.57
N ASP A 43 -2.31 6.88 -9.57
CA ASP A 43 -2.41 7.76 -10.74
C ASP A 43 -1.49 8.98 -10.66
N SER A 44 -0.59 9.04 -9.67
CA SER A 44 0.38 10.12 -9.54
C SER A 44 1.56 10.03 -10.52
N VAL A 45 1.54 9.07 -11.44
CA VAL A 45 2.57 8.90 -12.48
C VAL A 45 1.96 8.98 -13.85
N GLU A 46 2.74 9.48 -14.81
CA GLU A 46 2.38 9.44 -16.22
C GLU A 46 2.22 8.00 -16.72
N ASN A 47 1.39 7.82 -17.75
CA ASN A 47 1.08 6.51 -18.34
C ASN A 47 0.51 5.46 -17.39
N ASN A 48 -0.03 5.86 -16.22
CA ASN A 48 -0.67 4.93 -15.30
C ASN A 48 -1.92 4.24 -15.92
N ILE A 49 -2.32 3.13 -15.31
CA ILE A 49 -3.55 2.40 -15.66
C ILE A 49 -4.61 2.45 -14.55
N SER A 50 -4.59 3.50 -13.73
CA SER A 50 -5.50 3.67 -12.58
C SER A 50 -6.98 3.63 -12.98
N TYR A 51 -7.33 4.22 -14.13
CA TYR A 51 -8.69 4.19 -14.70
C TYR A 51 -9.20 2.77 -15.01
N LYS A 52 -8.29 1.80 -15.07
CA LYS A 52 -8.62 0.37 -15.23
C LYS A 52 -8.68 -0.37 -13.89
N ASN A 53 -8.61 0.31 -12.74
CA ASN A 53 -8.67 -0.33 -11.43
C ASN A 53 -9.93 -1.18 -11.23
N LYS A 54 -11.08 -0.79 -11.80
CA LYS A 54 -12.29 -1.63 -11.77
C LYS A 54 -12.13 -3.00 -12.44
N TYR A 55 -11.13 -3.17 -13.30
CA TYR A 55 -10.84 -4.41 -14.02
C TYR A 55 -9.57 -5.12 -13.50
N TYR A 56 -8.59 -4.36 -13.02
CA TYR A 56 -7.27 -4.87 -12.63
C TYR A 56 -6.99 -4.79 -11.13
N SER A 57 -7.86 -4.15 -10.36
CA SER A 57 -7.74 -3.97 -8.91
C SER A 57 -6.32 -3.51 -8.52
N GLU A 58 -5.68 -4.19 -7.57
CA GLU A 58 -4.36 -3.86 -7.05
C GLU A 58 -3.24 -3.94 -8.11
N ILE A 59 -3.44 -4.63 -9.25
CA ILE A 59 -2.46 -4.63 -10.34
C ILE A 59 -2.26 -3.22 -10.90
N SER A 60 -3.30 -2.38 -10.89
CA SER A 60 -3.14 -0.98 -11.29
C SER A 60 -2.15 -0.23 -10.40
N ALA A 61 -2.11 -0.54 -9.10
CA ALA A 61 -1.15 0.01 -8.15
C ALA A 61 0.26 -0.54 -8.39
N LEU A 62 0.37 -1.85 -8.62
CA LEU A 62 1.65 -2.50 -8.94
C LEU A 62 2.29 -1.89 -10.18
N TYR A 63 1.48 -1.63 -11.22
CA TYR A 63 1.95 -0.99 -12.44
C TYR A 63 2.53 0.41 -12.16
N SER A 64 1.83 1.22 -11.37
CA SER A 64 2.30 2.57 -11.05
C SER A 64 3.56 2.56 -10.20
N ILE A 65 3.68 1.60 -9.27
CA ILE A 65 4.92 1.37 -8.52
C ILE A 65 6.07 1.01 -9.47
N LYS A 66 5.83 0.13 -10.45
CA LYS A 66 6.84 -0.19 -11.48
C LYS A 66 7.29 1.08 -12.22
N VAL A 67 6.36 1.94 -12.66
CA VAL A 67 6.70 3.19 -13.34
C VAL A 67 7.53 4.12 -12.43
N MET A 68 7.20 4.22 -11.14
CA MET A 68 7.99 4.99 -10.17
C MET A 68 9.41 4.43 -9.99
N VAL A 69 9.58 3.11 -10.05
CA VAL A 69 10.91 2.46 -10.00
C VAL A 69 11.69 2.76 -11.28
N ASP A 70 11.06 2.57 -12.44
CA ASP A 70 11.70 2.82 -13.74
C ASP A 70 12.17 4.28 -13.87
N ASN A 71 11.41 5.23 -13.31
CA ASN A 71 11.74 6.65 -13.31
C ASN A 71 12.63 7.09 -12.14
N GLY A 72 13.11 6.16 -11.29
CA GLY A 72 14.01 6.45 -10.18
C GLY A 72 13.39 7.14 -8.95
N VAL A 73 12.06 7.27 -8.90
CA VAL A 73 11.32 7.85 -7.75
C VAL A 73 11.39 6.93 -6.54
N ILE A 74 11.31 5.61 -6.77
CA ILE A 74 11.42 4.59 -5.72
C ILE A 74 12.70 3.79 -5.95
N THR A 75 13.56 3.74 -4.93
CA THR A 75 14.69 2.83 -4.86
C THR A 75 14.50 1.82 -3.71
N SER A 76 14.69 0.54 -4.00
CA SER A 76 14.59 -0.57 -3.04
C SER A 76 15.18 -1.85 -3.63
N ASP A 77 15.74 -2.71 -2.78
CA ASP A 77 16.23 -4.04 -3.18
C ASP A 77 15.07 -5.02 -3.37
N PHE A 78 14.01 -4.88 -2.55
CA PHE A 78 12.80 -5.69 -2.62
C PHE A 78 11.54 -4.82 -2.57
N LEU A 79 10.59 -5.18 -3.42
CA LEU A 79 9.33 -4.49 -3.59
C LEU A 79 8.18 -5.47 -3.46
N GLY A 80 7.26 -5.15 -2.56
CA GLY A 80 6.06 -5.95 -2.30
C GLY A 80 4.78 -5.15 -2.50
N LEU A 81 3.68 -5.87 -2.70
CA LEU A 81 2.34 -5.32 -2.71
C LEU A 81 1.44 -6.18 -1.82
N THR A 82 0.57 -5.52 -1.06
CA THR A 82 -0.42 -6.19 -0.23
C THR A 82 -1.73 -5.42 -0.19
N HIS A 83 -2.78 -6.06 0.30
CA HIS A 83 -4.09 -5.43 0.49
C HIS A 83 -4.21 -4.90 1.93
N TYR A 84 -4.87 -3.77 2.17
CA TYR A 84 -5.03 -3.15 3.50
C TYR A 84 -5.61 -4.02 4.66
N ARG A 85 -6.04 -5.25 4.39
CA ARG A 85 -6.61 -6.20 5.37
C ARG A 85 -5.83 -7.52 5.45
N ARG A 86 -4.79 -7.69 4.64
CA ARG A 86 -4.04 -8.94 4.51
C ARG A 86 -2.57 -8.56 4.54
N PHE A 87 -1.82 -9.09 5.49
CA PHE A 87 -0.40 -8.77 5.66
C PHE A 87 0.40 -10.07 5.65
N PHE A 88 1.65 -10.00 5.21
CA PHE A 88 2.55 -11.14 5.29
C PHE A 88 2.92 -11.40 6.74
N VAL A 89 2.77 -12.65 7.17
CA VAL A 89 3.16 -13.13 8.49
C VAL A 89 4.12 -14.30 8.29
N LYS A 90 5.19 -14.34 9.10
CA LYS A 90 6.21 -15.38 9.01
C LYS A 90 5.65 -16.75 9.42
N ASP A 91 4.81 -16.77 10.44
CA ASP A 91 4.17 -17.96 10.97
C ASP A 91 2.69 -18.03 10.56
N LYS A 92 2.11 -19.23 10.48
CA LYS A 92 0.67 -19.42 10.20
C LYS A 92 -0.17 -18.90 11.37
N VAL A 93 -0.44 -17.60 11.40
CA VAL A 93 -1.32 -17.00 12.39
C VAL A 93 -2.75 -16.96 11.84
N PHE A 94 -3.63 -17.81 12.37
CA PHE A 94 -5.06 -17.77 12.07
C PHE A 94 -5.73 -16.69 12.91
N PHE A 95 -6.11 -15.58 12.28
CA PHE A 95 -6.83 -14.50 12.96
C PHE A 95 -8.33 -14.75 12.94
N LYS A 96 -8.96 -14.83 14.11
CA LYS A 96 -10.40 -15.04 14.22
C LYS A 96 -11.20 -13.74 14.08
N ARG A 97 -10.61 -12.54 14.30
CA ARG A 97 -11.34 -11.26 14.28
C ARG A 97 -10.55 -10.06 13.74
N LYS A 98 -11.25 -9.15 13.04
CA LYS A 98 -10.75 -7.90 12.44
C LYS A 98 -10.03 -6.95 13.43
N LYS A 99 -10.46 -6.93 14.71
CA LYS A 99 -9.83 -6.12 15.79
C LYS A 99 -8.45 -6.61 16.22
N GLU A 100 -8.12 -7.88 15.98
CA GLU A 100 -6.83 -8.48 16.38
C GLU A 100 -5.71 -8.10 15.40
N THR A 101 -6.02 -7.93 14.12
CA THR A 101 -5.06 -7.51 13.08
C THR A 101 -4.49 -6.11 13.35
N THR A 102 -5.34 -5.13 13.70
CA THR A 102 -4.92 -3.76 14.05
C THR A 102 -4.08 -3.74 15.33
N ARG A 103 -4.44 -4.53 16.34
CA ARG A 103 -3.65 -4.65 17.59
C ARG A 103 -2.27 -5.24 17.36
N LEU A 104 -2.12 -6.19 16.45
CA LEU A 104 -0.83 -6.80 16.13
C LEU A 104 0.06 -5.90 15.28
N LEU A 105 -0.47 -5.20 14.28
CA LEU A 105 0.28 -4.17 13.56
C LEU A 105 0.84 -3.11 14.51
N MET A 106 0.06 -2.72 15.53
CA MET A 106 0.53 -1.83 16.60
C MET A 106 1.55 -2.47 17.54
N ARG A 107 1.53 -3.81 17.73
CA ARG A 107 2.48 -4.53 18.59
C ARG A 107 3.85 -4.69 17.95
N TYR A 108 3.91 -4.88 16.63
CA TYR A 108 5.16 -4.91 15.86
C TYR A 108 5.87 -3.54 15.81
N ARG A 109 5.21 -2.43 16.19
CA ARG A 109 5.86 -1.11 16.37
C ARG A 109 6.81 -1.04 17.57
N GLN A 110 6.72 -1.95 18.54
CA GLN A 110 7.47 -1.84 19.80
C GLN A 110 8.76 -2.67 19.83
N THR A 111 9.07 -3.41 18.76
CA THR A 111 10.22 -4.32 18.71
C THR A 111 11.22 -3.97 17.61
N SER A 112 11.34 -2.69 17.26
CA SER A 112 12.35 -2.18 16.31
C SER A 112 13.16 -1.07 16.95
#